data_AF-A0AAE0KVK9-F1
#
_entry.id   AF-A0AAE0KVK9-F1
#
_cell.length_a   1.000
_cell.length_b   1.000
_cell.length_c   1.000
_cell.angle_alpha   90.00
_cell.angle_beta   90.00
_cell.angle_gamma   90.00
#
_symmetry.space_group_name_H-M   'P 1'
#
loop_
_entity.id
_entity.type
_entity.pdbx_description
1 polymer ?
#
loop_
_entity_poly.entity_id
_entity_poly.type
_entity_poly.pdbx_seq_one_letter_code
_entity_poly.pdbx_strand_id
1 'polypeptide(L)'
;MITKDDDDVLREWLEDNLRFLSGLVLLDGSEASTTRHIVSKFLESCPSRAEDVYYMHEQEVALPGIKNDHTLRHIVHRRIRELYGQNSWIIIAHPDEFYYHDPRLVAALAEKQEADFVYWYSLQVLPHPGEEVHSDQPLVQQRFQHFHHNFNHTGAPFMEPRMFKDNPEVEYTDVHYPLPVTGLKKPFNHMGHNWEEALQMLAEAYAKKRALGLVEGYLQAPVLLHYKVTAVDPSRYIMRWYESSDETYRYPFWAHRTHFNDEGMTAPVGLSFNVNRAEGFFVETYENFQNCTRFTGCLQHEPWAMSEVFRAQRRWVLQRENDDHESYGTPTEAPVGQGSSATARRTDPVRAHGGSGARGKVLCRERRGGLAKGPRKASRGKAPLSGAGD
;
A
#
# COMPACT_ATOMS: atom_id res chain seq x y z
N MET A 1 -9.47 -2.07 -5.49
CA MET A 1 -8.35 -3.02 -5.35
C MET A 1 -8.62 -4.22 -6.22
N ILE A 2 -7.59 -4.72 -6.88
CA ILE A 2 -7.60 -6.02 -7.54
C ILE A 2 -6.52 -6.85 -6.84
N THR A 3 -6.80 -8.12 -6.56
CA THR A 3 -5.89 -9.03 -5.85
C THR A 3 -6.00 -10.43 -6.44
N LYS A 4 -4.91 -11.19 -6.38
CA LYS A 4 -4.91 -12.61 -6.72
C LYS A 4 -3.84 -13.31 -5.90
N ASP A 5 -4.29 -14.16 -4.98
CA ASP A 5 -3.48 -14.96 -4.07
C ASP A 5 -2.45 -14.12 -3.26
N ASP A 6 -2.84 -12.92 -2.83
CA ASP A 6 -2.05 -12.01 -1.98
C ASP A 6 -2.36 -12.22 -0.47
N ASP A 7 -2.65 -13.46 -0.09
CA ASP A 7 -3.14 -13.85 1.22
C ASP A 7 -2.21 -13.44 2.37
N ASP A 8 -0.89 -13.47 2.13
CA ASP A 8 0.13 -13.12 3.12
C ASP A 8 0.12 -11.64 3.56
N VAL A 9 -0.38 -10.74 2.71
CA VAL A 9 -0.30 -9.29 2.95
C VAL A 9 -1.67 -8.62 3.01
N LEU A 10 -2.71 -9.23 2.43
CA LEU A 10 -4.03 -8.60 2.33
C LEU A 10 -4.61 -8.23 3.69
N ARG A 11 -4.48 -9.11 4.69
CA ARG A 11 -5.00 -8.83 6.03
C ARG A 11 -4.34 -7.58 6.63
N GLU A 12 -3.02 -7.53 6.58
CA GLU A 12 -2.22 -6.40 7.05
C GLU A 12 -2.60 -5.11 6.30
N TRP A 13 -2.78 -5.20 4.98
CA TRP A 13 -3.24 -4.08 4.18
C TRP A 13 -4.60 -3.55 4.63
N LEU A 14 -5.58 -4.44 4.87
CA LEU A 14 -6.91 -4.04 5.36
C LEU A 14 -6.83 -3.34 6.72
N GLU A 15 -6.01 -3.85 7.63
CA GLU A 15 -5.81 -3.27 8.96
C GLU A 15 -5.17 -1.87 8.90
N ASP A 16 -4.22 -1.67 7.98
CA ASP A 16 -3.46 -0.43 7.89
C ASP A 16 -4.06 0.64 6.98
N ASN A 17 -4.59 0.26 5.82
CA ASN A 17 -4.95 1.21 4.77
C ASN A 17 -6.44 1.52 4.69
N LEU A 18 -7.32 0.58 5.06
CA LEU A 18 -8.76 0.76 4.90
C LEU A 18 -9.29 2.01 5.64
N ARG A 19 -8.65 2.42 6.74
CA ARG A 19 -9.00 3.64 7.51
C ARG A 19 -8.87 4.95 6.74
N PHE A 20 -8.12 4.97 5.63
CA PHE A 20 -7.98 6.14 4.78
C PHE A 20 -9.05 6.20 3.68
N LEU A 21 -9.88 5.17 3.56
CA LEU A 21 -10.88 5.04 2.52
C LEU A 21 -12.29 5.14 3.09
N SER A 22 -13.18 5.81 2.36
CA SER A 22 -14.62 5.79 2.63
C SER A 22 -15.27 4.47 2.22
N GLY A 23 -14.61 3.69 1.36
CA GLY A 23 -15.08 2.43 0.85
C GLY A 23 -14.02 1.74 0.00
N LEU A 24 -14.11 0.42 -0.11
CA LEU A 24 -13.22 -0.46 -0.85
C LEU A 24 -14.06 -1.39 -1.70
N VAL A 25 -13.87 -1.34 -3.02
CA VAL A 25 -14.30 -2.41 -3.91
C VAL A 25 -13.08 -3.30 -4.19
N LEU A 26 -13.18 -4.56 -3.78
CA LEU A 26 -12.13 -5.56 -3.91
C LEU A 26 -12.60 -6.63 -4.91
N LEU A 27 -11.86 -6.74 -6.02
CA LEU A 27 -12.05 -7.80 -7.00
C LEU A 27 -10.95 -8.85 -6.82
N ASP A 28 -11.39 -10.07 -6.51
CA ASP A 28 -10.54 -11.20 -6.19
C ASP A 28 -10.45 -12.17 -7.39
N GLY A 29 -9.23 -12.41 -7.85
CA GLY A 29 -8.91 -13.40 -8.89
C GLY A 29 -8.29 -14.69 -8.39
N SER A 30 -8.22 -14.87 -7.06
CA SER A 30 -7.58 -16.02 -6.43
C SER A 30 -8.28 -17.32 -6.81
N GLU A 31 -7.54 -18.40 -7.01
CA GLU A 31 -8.18 -19.71 -7.27
C GLU A 31 -8.73 -20.31 -5.98
N ALA A 32 -8.06 -20.04 -4.86
CA ALA A 32 -8.45 -20.51 -3.53
C ALA A 32 -9.42 -19.55 -2.84
N SER A 33 -10.20 -20.08 -1.90
CA SER A 33 -11.11 -19.28 -1.07
C SER A 33 -10.42 -18.50 0.05
N THR A 34 -9.09 -18.57 0.16
CA THR A 34 -8.29 -17.95 1.22
C THR A 34 -8.52 -16.44 1.29
N THR A 35 -8.48 -15.74 0.15
CA THR A 35 -8.72 -14.29 0.06
C THR A 35 -10.12 -13.92 0.58
N ARG A 36 -11.16 -14.64 0.15
CA ARG A 36 -12.53 -14.48 0.68
C ARG A 36 -12.59 -14.70 2.18
N HIS A 37 -11.92 -15.73 2.69
CA HIS A 37 -11.90 -16.05 4.11
C HIS A 37 -11.24 -14.92 4.92
N ILE A 38 -10.10 -14.40 4.47
CA ILE A 38 -9.40 -13.27 5.09
C ILE A 38 -10.31 -12.05 5.19
N VAL A 39 -10.95 -11.67 4.08
CA VAL A 39 -11.87 -10.52 4.07
C VAL A 39 -13.04 -10.75 5.02
N SER A 40 -13.66 -11.93 4.99
CA SER A 40 -14.79 -12.26 5.87
C SER A 40 -14.40 -12.17 7.35
N LYS A 41 -13.24 -12.74 7.72
CA LYS A 41 -12.72 -12.69 9.09
C LYS A 41 -12.35 -11.27 9.52
N PHE A 42 -11.77 -10.48 8.63
CA PHE A 42 -11.50 -9.07 8.91
C PHE A 42 -12.81 -8.32 9.24
N LEU A 43 -13.86 -8.48 8.43
CA LEU A 43 -15.15 -7.80 8.65
C LEU A 43 -15.87 -8.29 9.92
N GLU A 44 -15.78 -9.59 10.25
CA GLU A 44 -16.26 -10.13 11.54
C GLU A 44 -15.55 -9.47 12.72
N SER A 45 -14.23 -9.24 12.63
CA SER A 45 -13.43 -8.61 13.68
C SER A 45 -13.59 -7.08 13.74
N CYS A 46 -14.02 -6.46 12.64
CA CYS A 46 -14.20 -5.01 12.51
C CYS A 46 -15.62 -4.67 12.00
N PRO A 47 -16.71 -4.96 12.76
CA PRO A 47 -18.08 -4.77 12.26
C PRO A 47 -18.40 -3.33 11.84
N SER A 48 -17.76 -2.34 12.45
CA SER A 48 -17.92 -0.93 12.09
C SER A 48 -17.38 -0.58 10.69
N ARG A 49 -16.66 -1.48 10.04
CA ARG A 49 -16.13 -1.34 8.67
C ARG A 49 -16.79 -2.30 7.67
N ALA A 50 -17.77 -3.10 8.12
CA ALA A 50 -18.39 -4.12 7.28
C ALA A 50 -19.05 -3.53 6.03
N GLU A 51 -19.67 -2.36 6.16
CA GLU A 51 -20.33 -1.64 5.07
C GLU A 51 -19.34 -0.93 4.12
N ASP A 52 -18.08 -0.78 4.54
CA ASP A 52 -17.05 -0.10 3.74
C ASP A 52 -16.35 -1.05 2.76
N VAL A 53 -16.57 -2.37 2.83
CA VAL A 53 -15.89 -3.34 1.96
C VAL A 53 -16.90 -4.10 1.11
N TYR A 54 -16.80 -3.92 -0.20
CA TYR A 54 -17.54 -4.68 -1.19
C TYR A 54 -16.61 -5.66 -1.89
N TYR A 55 -16.75 -6.94 -1.55
CA TYR A 55 -15.98 -8.03 -2.13
C TYR A 55 -16.71 -8.62 -3.34
N MET A 56 -15.97 -8.91 -4.41
CA MET A 56 -16.42 -9.68 -5.57
C MET A 56 -15.35 -10.67 -5.97
N HIS A 57 -15.75 -11.84 -6.45
CA HIS A 57 -14.85 -12.75 -7.13
C HIS A 57 -14.94 -12.59 -8.66
N GLU A 58 -13.83 -12.74 -9.37
CA GLU A 58 -13.79 -12.53 -10.83
C GLU A 58 -14.72 -13.49 -11.60
N GLN A 59 -14.95 -14.69 -11.06
CA GLN A 59 -15.87 -15.67 -11.65
C GLN A 59 -17.35 -15.28 -11.49
N GLU A 60 -17.64 -14.32 -10.61
CA GLU A 60 -19.01 -13.82 -10.34
C GLU A 60 -19.36 -12.60 -11.20
N VAL A 61 -18.41 -12.09 -11.99
CA VAL A 61 -18.58 -10.91 -12.84
C VAL A 61 -18.45 -11.27 -14.32
N ALA A 62 -19.26 -10.62 -15.15
CA ALA A 62 -19.12 -10.74 -16.60
C ALA A 62 -17.91 -9.92 -17.06
N LEU A 63 -16.91 -10.59 -17.64
CA LEU A 63 -15.73 -9.93 -18.22
C LEU A 63 -16.06 -9.41 -19.63
N PRO A 64 -15.93 -8.10 -19.90
CA PRO A 64 -16.02 -7.59 -21.26
C PRO A 64 -14.72 -7.90 -22.01
N GLY A 65 -14.75 -8.89 -22.90
CA GLY A 65 -13.63 -9.20 -23.81
C GLY A 65 -12.45 -9.89 -23.12
N ILE A 66 -11.23 -9.52 -23.52
CA ILE A 66 -9.99 -10.14 -23.04
C ILE A 66 -9.74 -9.73 -21.59
N LYS A 67 -9.43 -10.73 -20.75
CA LYS A 67 -9.08 -10.53 -19.35
C LYS A 67 -7.68 -9.93 -19.23
N ASN A 68 -7.61 -8.70 -18.70
CA ASN A 68 -6.38 -8.03 -18.33
C ASN A 68 -6.67 -7.06 -17.16
N ASP A 69 -5.61 -6.50 -16.56
CA ASP A 69 -5.73 -5.53 -15.46
C ASP A 69 -6.70 -4.38 -15.76
N HIS A 70 -6.71 -3.87 -16.99
CA HIS A 70 -7.53 -2.74 -17.38
C HIS A 70 -9.02 -3.11 -17.45
N THR A 71 -9.34 -4.26 -18.04
CA THR A 71 -10.69 -4.84 -18.06
C THR A 71 -11.22 -5.05 -16.63
N LEU A 72 -10.37 -5.59 -15.75
CA LEU A 72 -10.72 -5.82 -14.34
C LEU A 72 -10.93 -4.48 -13.59
N ARG A 73 -10.09 -3.48 -13.83
CA ARG A 73 -10.25 -2.13 -13.26
C ARG A 73 -11.53 -1.46 -13.74
N HIS A 74 -11.94 -1.65 -14.99
CA HIS A 74 -13.21 -1.15 -15.51
C HIS A 74 -14.40 -1.75 -14.74
N ILE A 75 -14.40 -3.06 -14.48
CA ILE A 75 -15.46 -3.72 -13.69
C ILE A 75 -15.54 -3.14 -12.28
N VAL A 76 -14.38 -2.99 -11.62
CA VAL A 76 -14.28 -2.38 -10.29
C VAL A 76 -14.79 -0.94 -10.30
N HIS A 77 -14.41 -0.14 -11.30
CA HIS A 77 -14.82 1.26 -11.43
C HIS A 77 -16.33 1.40 -11.64
N ARG A 78 -16.94 0.56 -12.49
CA ARG A 78 -18.41 0.51 -12.64
C ARG A 78 -19.10 0.20 -11.31
N ARG A 79 -18.58 -0.77 -10.56
CA ARG A 79 -19.11 -1.10 -9.24
C ARG A 79 -18.97 0.05 -8.25
N ILE A 80 -17.86 0.79 -8.28
CA ILE A 80 -17.69 2.00 -7.46
C ILE A 80 -18.79 3.03 -7.79
N ARG A 81 -19.06 3.28 -9.08
CA ARG A 81 -20.14 4.21 -9.50
C ARG A 81 -21.53 3.75 -9.05
N GLU A 82 -21.81 2.45 -9.10
CA GLU A 82 -23.07 1.87 -8.64
C GLU A 82 -23.29 2.07 -7.13
N LEU A 83 -22.22 1.94 -6.33
CA LEU A 83 -22.29 1.99 -4.86
C LEU A 83 -22.19 3.42 -4.30
N TYR A 84 -21.27 4.22 -4.85
CA TYR A 84 -20.88 5.52 -4.28
C TYR A 84 -21.26 6.71 -5.17
N GLY A 85 -21.81 6.46 -6.36
CA GLY A 85 -22.09 7.49 -7.35
C GLY A 85 -20.83 8.02 -8.04
N GLN A 86 -20.99 9.13 -8.75
CA GLN A 86 -19.91 9.82 -9.46
C GLN A 86 -19.28 10.93 -8.58
N ASN A 87 -18.23 11.58 -9.08
CA ASN A 87 -17.54 12.69 -8.40
C ASN A 87 -16.81 12.27 -7.11
N SER A 88 -16.45 10.98 -7.03
CA SER A 88 -15.61 10.42 -5.97
C SER A 88 -14.14 10.42 -6.38
N TRP A 89 -13.24 10.65 -5.42
CA TRP A 89 -11.81 10.36 -5.61
C TRP A 89 -11.57 8.86 -5.45
N ILE A 90 -10.98 8.24 -6.47
CA ILE A 90 -10.69 6.81 -6.55
C ILE A 90 -9.18 6.62 -6.53
N ILE A 91 -8.71 5.72 -5.68
CA ILE A 91 -7.31 5.27 -5.65
C ILE A 91 -7.24 3.80 -6.06
N ILE A 92 -6.33 3.51 -6.99
CA ILE A 92 -5.99 2.17 -7.44
C ILE A 92 -4.92 1.64 -6.49
N ALA A 93 -5.19 0.48 -5.92
CA ALA A 93 -4.30 -0.16 -4.95
C ALA A 93 -4.20 -1.65 -5.21
N HIS A 94 -3.02 -2.19 -4.95
CA HIS A 94 -2.75 -3.60 -4.76
C HIS A 94 -2.46 -3.90 -3.27
N PRO A 95 -2.60 -5.17 -2.83
CA PRO A 95 -2.36 -5.54 -1.43
C PRO A 95 -0.94 -5.32 -0.92
N ASP A 96 0.04 -5.20 -1.81
CA ASP A 96 1.44 -4.90 -1.48
C ASP A 96 1.77 -3.40 -1.45
N GLU A 97 0.78 -2.52 -1.63
CA GLU A 97 0.98 -1.07 -1.72
C GLU A 97 0.43 -0.35 -0.48
N PHE A 98 1.34 0.11 0.39
CA PHE A 98 0.99 0.77 1.64
C PHE A 98 1.14 2.28 1.56
N TYR A 99 0.15 3.02 2.07
CA TYR A 99 0.18 4.47 2.05
C TYR A 99 1.22 5.02 3.03
N TYR A 100 2.24 5.69 2.52
CA TYR A 100 3.12 6.51 3.35
C TYR A 100 2.49 7.89 3.61
N HIS A 101 1.90 8.49 2.57
CA HIS A 101 1.10 9.72 2.69
C HIS A 101 -0.40 9.42 2.72
N ASP A 102 -1.17 10.15 3.52
CA ASP A 102 -2.63 9.99 3.65
C ASP A 102 -3.34 10.40 2.33
N PRO A 103 -3.97 9.45 1.61
CA PRO A 103 -4.57 9.75 0.31
C PRO A 103 -5.72 10.77 0.39
N ARG A 104 -6.36 10.95 1.55
CA ARG A 104 -7.46 11.92 1.72
C ARG A 104 -6.94 13.36 1.70
N LEU A 105 -5.80 13.59 2.35
CA LEU A 105 -5.15 14.90 2.37
C LEU A 105 -4.63 15.26 0.98
N VAL A 106 -4.09 14.27 0.27
CA VAL A 106 -3.66 14.40 -1.13
C VAL A 106 -4.85 14.73 -2.04
N ALA A 107 -5.96 14.00 -1.94
CA ALA A 107 -7.19 14.28 -2.68
C ALA A 107 -7.69 15.71 -2.46
N ALA A 108 -7.75 16.14 -1.20
CA ALA A 108 -8.23 17.46 -0.83
C ALA A 108 -7.33 18.58 -1.38
N LEU A 109 -6.03 18.34 -1.53
CA LEU A 109 -5.11 19.29 -2.14
C LEU A 109 -5.23 19.29 -3.66
N ALA A 110 -5.39 18.11 -4.28
CA ALA A 110 -5.63 17.99 -5.71
C ALA A 110 -6.93 18.67 -6.14
N GLU A 111 -8.00 18.48 -5.37
CA GLU A 111 -9.28 19.15 -5.54
C GLU A 111 -9.15 20.68 -5.53
N LYS A 112 -8.39 21.24 -4.57
CA LYS A 112 -8.14 22.69 -4.49
C LYS A 112 -7.37 23.24 -5.69
N GLN A 113 -6.62 22.40 -6.38
CA GLN A 113 -5.92 22.75 -7.61
C GLN A 113 -6.73 22.42 -8.87
N GLU A 114 -7.98 21.98 -8.72
CA GLU A 114 -8.85 21.52 -9.81
C GLU A 114 -8.20 20.39 -10.62
N ALA A 115 -7.32 19.62 -10.01
CA ALA A 115 -6.73 18.45 -10.64
C ALA A 115 -7.73 17.29 -10.67
N ASP A 116 -7.61 16.43 -11.66
CA ASP A 116 -8.43 15.24 -11.82
C ASP A 116 -7.65 13.93 -11.67
N PHE A 117 -6.32 13.95 -11.58
CA PHE A 117 -5.54 12.79 -11.17
C PHE A 117 -4.21 13.13 -10.49
N VAL A 118 -3.61 12.14 -9.83
CA VAL A 118 -2.42 12.26 -9.00
C VAL A 118 -1.45 11.12 -9.31
N TYR A 119 -0.19 11.48 -9.57
CA TYR A 119 0.93 10.56 -9.60
C TYR A 119 1.48 10.32 -8.20
N TRP A 120 1.81 9.07 -7.91
CA TRP A 120 2.40 8.63 -6.65
C TRP A 120 3.79 8.05 -6.90
N TYR A 121 4.72 8.33 -6.00
CA TYR A 121 5.97 7.59 -5.91
C TYR A 121 5.71 6.21 -5.33
N SER A 122 6.07 5.20 -6.09
CA SER A 122 6.07 3.81 -5.68
C SER A 122 7.48 3.42 -5.26
N LEU A 123 7.79 3.53 -3.97
CA LEU A 123 9.07 3.08 -3.43
C LEU A 123 9.09 1.55 -3.39
N GLN A 124 9.93 0.94 -4.23
CA GLN A 124 10.00 -0.51 -4.33
C GLN A 124 10.75 -1.07 -3.12
N VAL A 125 10.03 -1.70 -2.21
CA VAL A 125 10.60 -2.37 -1.05
C VAL A 125 10.92 -3.81 -1.47
N LEU A 126 12.21 -4.13 -1.44
CA LEU A 126 12.76 -5.45 -1.74
C LEU A 126 13.60 -5.90 -0.54
N PRO A 127 13.69 -7.22 -0.27
CA PRO A 127 14.48 -7.71 0.84
C PRO A 127 15.96 -7.37 0.63
N HIS A 128 16.62 -6.87 1.67
CA HIS A 128 18.07 -6.56 1.66
C HIS A 128 18.84 -7.61 2.49
N PRO A 129 20.08 -8.00 2.13
CA PRO A 129 20.83 -9.02 2.87
C PRO A 129 21.04 -8.77 4.38
N GLY A 130 20.88 -7.52 4.81
CA GLY A 130 20.88 -7.13 6.23
C GLY A 130 19.55 -7.34 6.96
N GLU A 131 18.54 -7.91 6.31
CA GLU A 131 17.24 -8.26 6.86
C GLU A 131 17.16 -9.77 7.09
N GLU A 132 16.51 -10.17 8.18
CA GLU A 132 16.41 -11.58 8.55
C GLU A 132 15.06 -12.16 8.11
N VAL A 133 15.07 -13.43 7.67
CA VAL A 133 13.85 -14.22 7.57
C VAL A 133 13.52 -14.74 8.96
N HIS A 134 12.49 -14.18 9.58
CA HIS A 134 11.98 -14.69 10.86
C HIS A 134 10.99 -15.84 10.63
N SER A 135 11.04 -16.86 11.50
CA SER A 135 10.07 -17.97 11.50
C SER A 135 8.67 -17.50 11.91
N ASP A 136 8.61 -16.56 12.83
CA ASP A 136 7.38 -15.86 13.20
C ASP A 136 7.28 -14.65 12.27
N GLN A 137 6.57 -14.81 11.17
CA GLN A 137 6.46 -13.82 10.11
C GLN A 137 5.90 -12.49 10.65
N PRO A 138 6.73 -11.46 10.91
CA PRO A 138 6.21 -10.16 11.33
C PRO A 138 5.51 -9.50 10.15
N LEU A 139 4.79 -8.42 10.44
CA LEU A 139 4.19 -7.55 9.42
C LEU A 139 5.22 -7.23 8.33
N VAL A 140 4.80 -7.22 7.07
CA VAL A 140 5.71 -7.04 5.92
C VAL A 140 6.52 -5.74 6.06
N GLN A 141 5.93 -4.70 6.65
CA GLN A 141 6.63 -3.42 6.82
C GLN A 141 7.65 -3.40 7.95
N GLN A 142 7.62 -4.40 8.84
CA GLN A 142 8.64 -4.61 9.85
C GLN A 142 9.74 -5.55 9.33
N ARG A 143 9.34 -6.53 8.51
CA ARG A 143 10.21 -7.50 7.85
C ARG A 143 11.17 -6.84 6.87
N PHE A 144 10.62 -6.01 5.98
CA PHE A 144 11.37 -5.34 4.93
C PHE A 144 11.30 -3.83 5.11
N GLN A 145 12.46 -3.24 5.29
CA GLN A 145 12.69 -1.83 5.57
C GLN A 145 13.55 -1.19 4.49
N HIS A 146 14.23 -1.96 3.64
CA HIS A 146 15.06 -1.39 2.58
C HIS A 146 14.21 -1.13 1.34
N PHE A 147 14.17 0.13 0.92
CA PHE A 147 13.56 0.52 -0.35
C PHE A 147 14.64 0.86 -1.36
N HIS A 148 14.37 0.46 -2.59
CA HIS A 148 15.23 0.65 -3.73
C HIS A 148 14.67 1.76 -4.61
N HIS A 149 15.53 2.69 -5.02
CA HIS A 149 15.17 3.79 -5.92
C HIS A 149 16.32 4.07 -6.90
N ASN A 150 16.12 5.03 -7.82
CA ASN A 150 16.93 5.28 -9.02
C ASN A 150 16.43 4.52 -10.26
N PHE A 151 15.12 4.60 -10.51
CA PHE A 151 14.46 3.98 -11.66
C PHE A 151 15.15 4.39 -12.96
N ASN A 152 15.58 3.42 -13.77
CA ASN A 152 16.25 3.62 -15.06
C ASN A 152 17.50 4.53 -15.03
N HIS A 153 18.12 4.76 -13.86
CA HIS A 153 19.24 5.70 -13.65
C HIS A 153 18.86 7.19 -13.51
N THR A 154 17.59 7.50 -13.17
CA THR A 154 17.06 8.89 -13.12
C THR A 154 17.43 9.66 -11.85
N GLY A 155 17.90 8.96 -10.84
CA GLY A 155 17.98 9.41 -9.45
C GLY A 155 16.63 9.40 -8.72
N ALA A 156 15.51 9.15 -9.41
CA ALA A 156 14.15 9.23 -8.86
C ALA A 156 13.53 7.85 -8.61
N PRO A 157 12.52 7.73 -7.73
CA PRO A 157 11.70 6.54 -7.63
C PRO A 157 10.73 6.41 -8.81
N PHE A 158 10.09 5.24 -8.92
CA PHE A 158 9.06 5.00 -9.93
C PHE A 158 7.82 5.86 -9.65
N MET A 159 7.27 6.51 -10.67
CA MET A 159 6.05 7.31 -10.57
C MET A 159 4.92 6.62 -11.33
N GLU A 160 3.78 6.46 -10.67
CA GLU A 160 2.61 5.86 -11.28
C GLU A 160 1.38 6.73 -11.01
N PRO A 161 0.51 6.91 -12.02
CA PRO A 161 -0.76 7.56 -11.79
C PRO A 161 -1.67 6.58 -11.05
N ARG A 162 -1.94 6.87 -9.76
CA ARG A 162 -2.61 5.93 -8.85
C ARG A 162 -3.95 6.41 -8.34
N MET A 163 -4.25 7.69 -8.49
CA MET A 163 -5.46 8.27 -7.93
C MET A 163 -6.07 9.26 -8.93
N PHE A 164 -7.39 9.25 -9.04
CA PHE A 164 -8.12 10.11 -9.97
C PHE A 164 -9.50 10.48 -9.42
N LYS A 165 -10.07 11.55 -9.95
CA LYS A 165 -11.41 12.02 -9.64
C LYS A 165 -12.37 11.52 -10.72
N ASP A 166 -13.32 10.70 -10.31
CA ASP A 166 -14.35 10.19 -11.21
C ASP A 166 -15.26 11.33 -11.70
N ASN A 167 -15.61 11.32 -12.98
CA ASN A 167 -16.59 12.22 -13.57
C ASN A 167 -17.27 11.52 -14.78
N PRO A 168 -18.37 12.07 -15.34
CA PRO A 168 -19.10 11.42 -16.44
C PRO A 168 -18.29 11.13 -17.71
N GLU A 169 -17.17 11.83 -17.94
CA GLU A 169 -16.30 11.64 -19.11
C GLU A 169 -15.22 10.57 -18.87
N VAL A 170 -15.03 10.10 -17.63
CA VAL A 170 -13.96 9.16 -17.26
C VAL A 170 -14.35 7.74 -17.65
N GLU A 171 -13.59 7.13 -18.55
CA GLU A 171 -13.81 5.75 -18.98
C GLU A 171 -12.50 4.97 -19.19
N TYR A 172 -12.59 3.67 -18.97
CA TYR A 172 -11.56 2.70 -19.35
C TYR A 172 -11.78 2.33 -20.83
N THR A 173 -10.71 2.20 -21.61
CA THR A 173 -10.76 1.74 -23.03
C THR A 173 -9.96 0.45 -23.19
N ASP A 174 -9.67 0.01 -24.42
CA ASP A 174 -8.85 -1.19 -24.60
C ASP A 174 -7.33 -0.91 -24.46
N VAL A 175 -6.94 0.33 -24.18
CA VAL A 175 -5.52 0.71 -24.04
C VAL A 175 -5.01 0.37 -22.64
N HIS A 176 -3.94 -0.44 -22.57
CA HIS A 176 -3.32 -0.82 -21.32
C HIS A 176 -2.67 0.38 -20.62
N TYR A 177 -3.37 0.94 -19.63
CA TYR A 177 -2.89 2.04 -18.79
C TYR A 177 -3.35 1.86 -17.33
N PRO A 178 -2.57 2.34 -16.33
CA PRO A 178 -2.96 2.26 -14.93
C PRO A 178 -4.30 2.96 -14.63
N LEU A 179 -4.47 4.19 -15.13
CA LEU A 179 -5.68 4.99 -14.97
C LEU A 179 -6.71 4.74 -16.08
N PRO A 180 -7.97 5.19 -15.88
CA PRO A 180 -8.86 5.46 -17.01
C PRO A 180 -8.13 6.32 -18.05
N VAL A 181 -8.37 6.02 -19.32
CA VAL A 181 -7.62 6.62 -20.43
C VAL A 181 -8.33 7.83 -21.06
N THR A 182 -9.58 8.09 -20.67
CA THR A 182 -10.37 9.23 -21.13
C THR A 182 -10.92 10.02 -19.95
N GLY A 183 -11.32 11.28 -20.20
CA GLY A 183 -11.99 12.14 -19.22
C GLY A 183 -11.11 12.76 -18.13
N LEU A 184 -9.84 12.38 -18.07
CA LEU A 184 -8.82 13.00 -17.22
C LEU A 184 -7.99 14.00 -18.06
N LYS A 185 -7.84 15.22 -17.57
CA LYS A 185 -7.34 16.39 -18.29
C LYS A 185 -6.22 17.13 -17.56
N LYS A 186 -6.25 17.18 -16.23
CA LYS A 186 -5.37 18.03 -15.41
C LYS A 186 -4.70 17.23 -14.28
N PRO A 187 -3.41 16.86 -14.44
CA PRO A 187 -2.67 16.25 -13.34
C PRO A 187 -2.58 17.20 -12.16
N PHE A 188 -2.45 16.61 -10.97
CA PHE A 188 -2.15 17.33 -9.75
C PHE A 188 -0.75 17.93 -9.84
N ASN A 189 -0.71 19.26 -9.89
CA ASN A 189 0.51 20.03 -10.01
C ASN A 189 1.14 20.24 -8.64
N HIS A 190 1.81 19.20 -8.15
CA HIS A 190 2.72 19.35 -7.02
C HIS A 190 4.19 19.58 -7.50
N MET A 191 4.50 19.29 -8.76
CA MET A 191 5.85 19.39 -9.34
C MET A 191 6.29 20.82 -9.74
N GLY A 192 5.63 21.87 -9.22
CA GLY A 192 5.74 23.20 -9.84
C GLY A 192 5.24 23.16 -11.29
N HIS A 193 5.47 24.21 -12.06
CA HIS A 193 4.94 24.39 -13.42
C HIS A 193 5.45 23.39 -14.49
N ASN A 194 6.11 22.31 -14.10
CA ASN A 194 7.04 21.60 -14.96
C ASN A 194 6.76 20.10 -15.08
N TRP A 195 5.51 19.64 -15.23
CA TRP A 195 5.31 18.22 -15.54
C TRP A 195 5.62 17.91 -17.02
N GLU A 196 5.29 18.84 -17.94
CA GLU A 196 5.72 18.82 -19.35
C GLU A 196 7.25 19.03 -19.44
N GLU A 197 7.79 19.98 -18.66
CA GLU A 197 9.23 20.14 -18.50
C GLU A 197 9.88 18.95 -17.78
N ALA A 198 9.23 18.18 -16.90
CA ALA A 198 9.84 17.00 -16.26
C ALA A 198 9.94 15.81 -17.22
N LEU A 199 8.98 15.65 -18.13
CA LEU A 199 9.05 14.67 -19.22
C LEU A 199 10.11 15.08 -20.27
N GLN A 200 10.16 16.37 -20.62
CA GLN A 200 11.16 16.93 -21.54
C GLN A 200 12.57 16.99 -20.91
N MET A 201 12.68 17.33 -19.63
CA MET A 201 13.91 17.31 -18.82
C MET A 201 14.33 15.89 -18.46
N LEU A 202 13.45 14.89 -18.36
CA LEU A 202 13.89 13.49 -18.28
C LEU A 202 14.66 13.14 -19.58
N ALA A 203 14.13 13.51 -20.74
CA ALA A 203 14.82 13.30 -22.02
C ALA A 203 16.12 14.13 -22.18
N GLU A 204 16.16 15.39 -21.73
CA GLU A 204 17.31 16.30 -21.92
C GLU A 204 18.31 16.32 -20.76
N ALA A 205 17.88 16.11 -19.51
CA ALA A 205 18.73 16.05 -18.33
C ALA A 205 19.52 14.74 -18.24
N TYR A 206 19.06 13.64 -18.86
CA TYR A 206 19.90 12.43 -19.03
C TYR A 206 21.18 12.71 -19.83
N ALA A 207 21.09 13.59 -20.83
CA ALA A 207 22.24 13.97 -21.64
C ALA A 207 23.12 15.05 -20.98
N LYS A 208 22.54 15.97 -20.21
CA LYS A 208 23.24 17.16 -19.67
C LYS A 208 23.69 17.05 -18.20
N LYS A 209 22.94 16.38 -17.30
CA LYS A 209 23.30 16.26 -15.88
C LYS A 209 24.50 15.33 -15.64
N ARG A 210 24.72 14.32 -16.51
CA ARG A 210 25.92 13.46 -16.48
C ARG A 210 27.22 14.23 -16.78
N ALA A 211 27.12 15.40 -17.42
CA ALA A 211 28.26 16.22 -17.82
C ALA A 211 28.63 17.33 -16.81
N LEU A 212 27.73 17.70 -15.87
CA LEU A 212 27.91 18.90 -15.04
C LEU A 212 27.84 18.69 -13.51
N GLY A 213 27.57 17.48 -13.03
CA GLY A 213 27.73 17.14 -11.61
C GLY A 213 26.86 17.92 -10.61
N LEU A 214 25.77 18.55 -11.06
CA LEU A 214 24.85 19.31 -10.20
C LEU A 214 23.59 18.51 -9.85
N VAL A 215 23.33 18.43 -8.54
CA VAL A 215 22.13 17.84 -7.92
C VAL A 215 21.19 19.00 -7.58
N GLU A 216 20.06 19.11 -8.27
CA GLU A 216 18.93 19.94 -7.83
C GLU A 216 17.66 19.09 -7.84
N GLY A 217 17.01 19.08 -6.67
CA GLY A 217 15.84 18.30 -6.34
C GLY A 217 14.59 19.17 -6.28
N TYR A 218 13.49 18.60 -6.78
CA TYR A 218 12.13 19.06 -6.56
C TYR A 218 11.20 17.89 -6.87
N LEU A 219 10.77 17.10 -5.89
CA LEU A 219 9.80 16.02 -6.12
C LEU A 219 9.00 15.68 -4.85
N GLN A 220 8.27 16.64 -4.26
CA GLN A 220 7.41 16.43 -3.07
C GLN A 220 6.13 15.60 -3.33
N ALA A 221 6.18 14.50 -4.08
CA ALA A 221 4.96 13.81 -4.53
C ALA A 221 4.42 12.91 -3.42
N PRO A 222 3.14 12.51 -3.47
CA PRO A 222 2.64 11.51 -2.55
C PRO A 222 3.38 10.19 -2.75
N VAL A 223 3.50 9.39 -1.69
CA VAL A 223 4.37 8.22 -1.64
C VAL A 223 3.57 7.02 -1.13
N LEU A 224 3.78 5.90 -1.81
CA LEU A 224 3.39 4.57 -1.37
C LEU A 224 4.64 3.70 -1.23
N LEU A 225 4.62 2.81 -0.26
CA LEU A 225 5.61 1.75 -0.08
C LEU A 225 5.08 0.52 -0.82
N HIS A 226 5.82 0.04 -1.81
CA HIS A 226 5.42 -1.06 -2.70
C HIS A 226 6.26 -2.29 -2.38
N TYR A 227 5.69 -3.21 -1.60
CA TYR A 227 6.36 -4.42 -1.11
C TYR A 227 6.35 -5.52 -2.17
N LYS A 228 7.25 -5.41 -3.15
CA LYS A 228 7.36 -6.37 -4.27
C LYS A 228 7.60 -7.81 -3.86
N VAL A 229 8.15 -8.01 -2.66
CA VAL A 229 8.25 -9.30 -2.00
C VAL A 229 7.57 -9.16 -0.66
N THR A 230 6.49 -9.91 -0.47
CA THR A 230 5.77 -9.98 0.81
C THR A 230 6.17 -11.23 1.61
N ALA A 231 6.57 -12.29 0.90
CA ALA A 231 7.11 -13.53 1.48
C ALA A 231 8.32 -14.05 0.69
N VAL A 232 9.30 -14.58 1.43
CA VAL A 232 10.51 -15.22 0.87
C VAL A 232 10.19 -16.70 0.59
N ASP A 233 9.36 -16.94 -0.42
CA ASP A 233 8.95 -18.28 -0.82
C ASP A 233 9.13 -18.48 -2.34
N PRO A 234 10.17 -19.21 -2.77
CA PRO A 234 10.40 -19.54 -4.18
C PRO A 234 9.21 -20.24 -4.85
N SER A 235 8.41 -20.98 -4.08
CA SER A 235 7.29 -21.74 -4.63
C SER A 235 6.20 -20.83 -5.20
N ARG A 236 6.12 -19.56 -4.76
CA ARG A 236 5.18 -18.55 -5.27
C ARG A 236 5.58 -17.97 -6.63
N TYR A 237 6.79 -18.25 -7.11
CA TYR A 237 7.31 -17.69 -8.35
C TYR A 237 7.54 -18.78 -9.40
N ILE A 238 7.36 -18.40 -10.66
CA ILE A 238 7.69 -19.21 -11.82
C ILE A 238 8.56 -18.42 -12.77
N MET A 239 9.60 -19.08 -13.27
CA MET A 239 10.35 -18.55 -14.39
C MET A 239 9.46 -18.50 -15.63
N ARG A 240 9.33 -17.32 -16.21
CA ARG A 240 8.71 -17.09 -17.51
C ARG A 240 9.72 -16.41 -18.43
N TRP A 241 9.42 -16.43 -19.72
CA TRP A 241 10.16 -15.69 -20.73
C TRP A 241 9.30 -14.51 -21.17
N TYR A 242 9.85 -13.31 -21.09
CA TYR A 242 9.28 -12.18 -21.80
C TYR A 242 9.83 -12.19 -23.21
N GLU A 243 8.95 -12.14 -24.19
CA GLU A 243 9.27 -12.00 -25.61
C GLU A 243 8.59 -10.74 -26.12
N SER A 244 9.36 -9.78 -26.65
CA SER A 244 8.79 -8.59 -27.26
C SER A 244 7.98 -8.97 -28.51
N SER A 245 6.97 -8.16 -28.87
CA SER A 245 6.11 -8.41 -30.02
C SER A 245 6.85 -8.42 -31.37
N ASP A 246 8.05 -7.84 -31.41
CA ASP A 246 8.95 -7.84 -32.56
C ASP A 246 10.06 -8.91 -32.47
N GLU A 247 10.00 -9.79 -31.47
CA GLU A 247 10.96 -10.86 -31.18
C GLU A 247 12.41 -10.38 -30.94
N THR A 248 12.64 -9.07 -30.77
CA THR A 248 13.98 -8.51 -30.60
C THR A 248 14.54 -8.69 -29.19
N TYR A 249 13.68 -8.81 -28.18
CA TYR A 249 14.08 -8.97 -26.79
C TYR A 249 13.44 -10.21 -26.17
N ARG A 250 14.30 -11.12 -25.71
CA ARG A 250 13.92 -12.27 -24.91
C ARG A 250 14.73 -12.31 -23.62
N TYR A 251 14.07 -12.20 -22.47
CA TYR A 251 14.75 -12.34 -21.18
C TYR A 251 13.91 -13.15 -20.19
N PRO A 252 14.57 -13.94 -19.31
CA PRO A 252 13.88 -14.64 -18.26
C PRO A 252 13.46 -13.66 -17.17
N PHE A 253 12.28 -13.85 -16.60
CA PHE A 253 11.84 -13.15 -15.41
C PHE A 253 11.09 -14.13 -14.50
N TRP A 254 11.08 -13.86 -13.20
CA TRP A 254 10.37 -14.66 -12.22
C TRP A 254 9.04 -13.99 -11.90
N ALA A 255 8.01 -14.43 -12.61
CA ALA A 255 6.65 -13.96 -12.39
C ALA A 255 6.12 -14.52 -11.07
N HIS A 256 5.45 -13.69 -10.28
CA HIS A 256 4.59 -14.24 -9.24
C HIS A 256 3.51 -15.09 -9.94
N ARG A 257 3.25 -16.31 -9.44
CA ARG A 257 2.34 -17.28 -10.08
C ARG A 257 0.93 -16.74 -10.30
N THR A 258 0.59 -15.67 -9.59
CA THR A 258 -0.75 -15.22 -9.32
C THR A 258 -1.09 -13.97 -10.12
N HIS A 259 -0.22 -13.46 -11.00
CA HIS A 259 -0.62 -12.39 -11.90
C HIS A 259 -1.67 -12.87 -12.92
N PHE A 260 -2.68 -12.04 -13.18
CA PHE A 260 -3.80 -12.32 -14.08
C PHE A 260 -3.32 -12.50 -15.53
N ASN A 261 -3.02 -13.73 -15.98
CA ASN A 261 -2.64 -13.98 -17.37
C ASN A 261 -3.08 -15.34 -17.92
N ASP A 262 -4.33 -15.42 -18.37
CA ASP A 262 -4.82 -16.64 -19.03
C ASP A 262 -4.28 -16.77 -20.48
N GLU A 263 -3.75 -15.69 -21.08
CA GLU A 263 -3.41 -15.65 -22.52
C GLU A 263 -1.94 -15.31 -22.87
N GLY A 264 -1.01 -15.37 -21.92
CA GLY A 264 0.44 -15.29 -22.23
C GLY A 264 0.94 -13.97 -22.83
N MET A 265 0.09 -12.94 -22.91
CA MET A 265 0.42 -11.67 -23.56
C MET A 265 0.45 -10.52 -22.54
N THR A 266 1.62 -9.86 -22.52
CA THR A 266 1.96 -8.54 -21.94
C THR A 266 2.52 -8.45 -20.51
N ALA A 267 3.51 -7.54 -20.42
CA ALA A 267 4.31 -7.01 -19.31
C ALA A 267 4.82 -8.02 -18.26
N PRO A 268 6.14 -8.12 -18.03
CA PRO A 268 6.68 -8.92 -16.94
C PRO A 268 6.37 -8.24 -15.61
N VAL A 269 5.24 -8.64 -15.01
CA VAL A 269 4.94 -8.31 -13.62
C VAL A 269 5.54 -9.43 -12.76
N GLY A 270 6.60 -9.10 -12.05
CA GLY A 270 7.41 -10.07 -11.30
C GLY A 270 8.78 -9.53 -10.94
N LEU A 271 9.68 -10.42 -10.52
CA LEU A 271 11.07 -10.13 -10.19
C LEU A 271 11.94 -10.36 -11.43
N SER A 272 12.77 -9.40 -11.82
CA SER A 272 13.70 -9.56 -12.95
C SER A 272 14.95 -10.39 -12.61
N PHE A 273 15.03 -10.95 -11.40
CA PHE A 273 16.15 -11.73 -10.91
C PHE A 273 15.72 -13.12 -10.44
N ASN A 274 16.70 -14.01 -10.29
CA ASN A 274 16.47 -15.41 -9.93
C ASN A 274 16.15 -15.58 -8.45
N VAL A 275 14.97 -16.15 -8.17
CA VAL A 275 14.48 -16.46 -6.82
C VAL A 275 14.19 -17.94 -6.61
N ASN A 276 14.93 -18.83 -7.28
CA ASN A 276 14.78 -20.29 -7.13
C ASN A 276 15.12 -20.84 -5.73
N ARG A 277 15.61 -19.99 -4.82
CA ARG A 277 15.93 -20.25 -3.42
C ARG A 277 15.68 -18.99 -2.59
N ALA A 278 15.52 -19.14 -1.28
CA ALA A 278 15.21 -18.04 -0.37
C ALA A 278 16.24 -16.90 -0.45
N GLU A 279 17.53 -17.24 -0.58
CA GLU A 279 18.62 -16.27 -0.68
C GLU A 279 18.53 -15.40 -1.94
N GLY A 280 17.86 -15.89 -2.99
CA GLY A 280 17.70 -15.16 -4.25
C GLY A 280 16.79 -13.93 -4.14
N PHE A 281 15.97 -13.85 -3.07
CA PHE A 281 15.11 -12.69 -2.82
C PHE A 281 15.86 -11.46 -2.30
N PHE A 282 17.03 -11.67 -1.69
CA PHE A 282 17.78 -10.62 -1.03
C PHE A 282 18.69 -9.91 -2.02
N VAL A 283 18.50 -8.60 -2.16
CA VAL A 283 19.23 -7.78 -3.12
C VAL A 283 19.90 -6.59 -2.42
N GLU A 284 21.20 -6.44 -2.63
CA GLU A 284 21.91 -5.21 -2.22
C GLU A 284 21.64 -4.08 -3.22
N THR A 285 21.56 -4.43 -4.50
CA THR A 285 21.22 -3.54 -5.62
C THR A 285 20.31 -4.26 -6.60
N TYR A 286 19.41 -3.53 -7.27
CA TYR A 286 18.58 -4.04 -8.37
C TYR A 286 18.94 -3.29 -9.65
N GLU A 287 18.94 -3.95 -10.81
CA GLU A 287 19.45 -3.37 -12.07
C GLU A 287 18.85 -1.98 -12.39
N ASN A 288 17.54 -1.85 -12.22
CA ASN A 288 16.83 -0.58 -12.42
C ASN A 288 16.72 0.28 -11.15
N PHE A 289 17.31 -0.12 -10.03
CA PHE A 289 17.33 0.65 -8.77
C PHE A 289 18.69 0.54 -8.08
N GLN A 290 19.55 1.53 -8.34
CA GLN A 290 20.93 1.53 -7.86
C GLN A 290 21.11 1.99 -6.41
N ASN A 291 20.10 2.64 -5.84
CA ASN A 291 20.17 3.14 -4.46
C ASN A 291 19.32 2.26 -3.56
N CYS A 292 19.90 1.80 -2.46
CA CYS A 292 19.21 1.09 -1.39
C CYS A 292 19.25 1.97 -0.14
N THR A 293 18.08 2.32 0.40
CA THR A 293 17.96 3.14 1.61
C THR A 293 17.07 2.43 2.62
N ARG A 294 17.49 2.46 3.89
CA ARG A 294 16.71 1.89 4.99
C ARG A 294 15.63 2.87 5.47
N PHE A 295 14.39 2.42 5.47
CA PHE A 295 13.25 3.08 6.08
C PHE A 295 13.14 2.71 7.57
N THR A 296 13.53 3.62 8.45
CA THR A 296 13.43 3.45 9.91
C THR A 296 12.17 4.09 10.48
N GLY A 297 11.06 4.01 9.74
CA GLY A 297 9.79 4.65 10.09
C GLY A 297 9.61 6.07 9.54
N CYS A 298 10.67 6.71 9.04
CA CYS A 298 10.60 7.97 8.29
C CYS A 298 11.46 7.83 7.02
N LEU A 299 11.03 8.45 5.92
CA LEU A 299 11.88 8.55 4.73
C LEU A 299 13.01 9.53 5.01
N GLN A 300 14.25 9.06 4.94
CA GLN A 300 15.42 9.88 5.23
C GLN A 300 15.68 10.83 4.04
N HIS A 301 15.33 12.11 4.23
CA HIS A 301 15.62 13.27 3.38
C HIS A 301 15.16 13.25 1.91
N GLU A 302 14.89 14.46 1.42
CA GLU A 302 14.37 14.91 0.12
C GLU A 302 15.07 14.33 -1.13
N PRO A 303 14.41 14.37 -2.32
CA PRO A 303 13.21 15.16 -2.65
C PRO A 303 11.83 14.50 -2.48
N TRP A 304 11.71 13.21 -2.22
CA TRP A 304 10.47 12.42 -2.41
C TRP A 304 9.40 12.55 -1.32
N ALA A 305 9.69 13.18 -0.19
CA ALA A 305 8.71 13.29 0.90
C ALA A 305 7.87 14.57 0.74
N MET A 306 6.55 14.42 0.67
CA MET A 306 5.67 15.49 1.15
C MET A 306 6.00 15.73 2.63
N SER A 307 5.68 16.93 3.12
CA SER A 307 5.82 17.24 4.54
C SER A 307 5.21 16.14 5.42
N GLU A 308 5.82 15.87 6.58
CA GLU A 308 5.31 14.93 7.59
C GLU A 308 3.85 15.21 8.01
N VAL A 309 3.32 16.40 7.72
CA VAL A 309 1.88 16.72 7.88
C VAL A 309 0.98 15.80 7.05
N PHE A 310 1.46 15.30 5.91
CA PHE A 310 0.75 14.35 5.06
C PHE A 310 0.99 12.90 5.43
N ARG A 311 1.85 12.63 6.42
CA ARG A 311 2.17 11.26 6.82
C ARG A 311 0.91 10.52 7.28
N ALA A 312 0.72 9.33 6.73
CA ALA A 312 -0.28 8.39 7.19
C ALA A 312 0.03 8.03 8.64
N GLN A 313 -0.78 8.54 9.59
CA GLN A 313 -0.61 8.21 10.99
C GLN A 313 -0.98 6.74 11.20
N ARG A 314 0.02 5.91 11.50
CA ARG A 314 -0.21 4.51 11.85
C ARG A 314 -0.90 4.46 13.19
N ARG A 315 -2.03 3.76 13.25
CA ARG A 315 -2.51 3.23 14.53
C ARG A 315 -1.63 2.02 14.79
N TRP A 316 -0.73 2.13 15.76
CA TRP A 316 -0.23 0.91 16.38
C TRP A 316 -1.46 0.23 16.96
N VAL A 317 -1.98 -0.76 16.24
CA VAL A 317 -2.81 -1.77 16.90
C VAL A 317 -1.80 -2.47 17.78
N LEU A 318 -1.66 -1.97 19.01
CA LEU A 318 -1.08 -2.73 20.10
C LEU A 318 -1.78 -4.09 20.02
N GLN A 319 -1.07 -5.11 19.53
CA GLN A 319 -1.40 -6.47 19.92
C GLN A 319 -1.56 -6.38 21.42
N ARG A 320 -2.77 -6.64 21.91
CA ARG A 320 -2.99 -6.82 23.32
C ARG A 320 -2.04 -7.94 23.72
N GLU A 321 -0.94 -7.59 24.37
CA GLU A 321 -0.34 -8.41 25.41
C GLU A 321 -1.46 -8.66 26.42
N ASN A 322 -2.27 -9.68 26.19
CA ASN A 322 -3.24 -10.27 27.11
C ASN A 322 -3.72 -11.58 26.47
N ASP A 323 -2.78 -12.48 26.20
CA ASP A 323 -3.02 -13.89 26.46
C ASP A 323 -2.39 -14.16 27.84
N ASP A 324 -3.12 -13.72 28.87
CA ASP A 324 -3.11 -14.41 30.16
C ASP A 324 -3.57 -15.83 29.88
N HIS A 325 -2.64 -16.72 29.54
CA HIS A 325 -2.88 -18.14 29.64
C HIS A 325 -3.00 -18.46 31.13
N GLU A 326 -4.26 -18.44 31.58
CA GLU A 326 -4.73 -19.08 32.80
C GLU A 326 -4.01 -20.40 33.01
N SER A 327 -3.32 -20.46 34.14
CA SER A 327 -2.75 -21.67 34.70
C SER A 327 -3.84 -22.72 34.89
N TYR A 328 -3.86 -23.73 34.02
CA TYR A 328 -4.59 -24.95 34.29
C TYR A 328 -3.88 -25.74 35.39
N GLY A 329 -4.53 -25.80 36.55
CA GLY A 329 -4.70 -27.00 37.37
C GLY A 329 -3.45 -27.76 37.83
N THR A 330 -3.11 -27.59 39.11
CA THR A 330 -2.41 -28.59 39.93
C THR A 330 -3.06 -29.98 39.87
N PRO A 331 -2.23 -31.05 39.91
CA PRO A 331 -2.53 -32.20 40.75
C PRO A 331 -1.50 -32.35 41.89
N THR A 332 -2.05 -32.75 43.02
CA THR A 332 -1.48 -33.02 44.33
C THR A 332 -0.56 -34.27 44.36
N GLU A 333 0.39 -34.25 45.33
CA GLU A 333 1.08 -35.39 45.99
C GLU A 333 2.20 -36.13 45.22
N ALA A 334 3.38 -36.48 45.78
CA ALA A 334 4.07 -36.26 47.06
C ALA A 334 5.58 -36.66 46.89
N PRO A 335 6.45 -36.72 47.93
CA PRO A 335 7.82 -36.17 47.89
C PRO A 335 8.93 -37.24 47.75
N VAL A 336 10.18 -36.80 47.52
CA VAL A 336 11.45 -37.33 48.09
C VAL A 336 12.64 -36.62 47.42
N GLY A 337 13.63 -36.19 48.21
CA GLY A 337 14.99 -35.97 47.72
C GLY A 337 15.69 -34.69 48.15
N GLN A 338 16.27 -34.71 49.35
CA GLN A 338 17.20 -33.69 49.85
C GLN A 338 18.51 -33.66 49.04
N GLY A 339 19.09 -32.46 48.87
CA GLY A 339 20.44 -32.28 48.34
C GLY A 339 20.90 -30.83 48.39
N SER A 340 21.58 -30.47 49.47
CA SER A 340 22.15 -29.16 49.80
C SER A 340 23.49 -28.86 49.12
N SER A 341 23.73 -27.61 48.71
CA SER A 341 24.95 -26.80 49.00
C SER A 341 24.84 -25.47 48.23
N ALA A 342 24.74 -24.31 48.89
CA ALA A 342 25.75 -23.53 49.61
C ALA A 342 26.50 -22.50 48.72
N THR A 343 26.07 -21.23 48.89
CA THR A 343 26.88 -20.00 49.15
C THR A 343 28.01 -19.52 48.22
N ALA A 344 27.89 -18.27 47.74
CA ALA A 344 28.76 -17.09 48.01
C ALA A 344 28.26 -15.89 47.17
N ARG A 345 27.70 -14.79 47.71
CA ARG A 345 28.25 -13.60 48.39
C ARG A 345 29.33 -12.77 47.65
N ARG A 346 28.91 -11.51 47.35
CA ARG A 346 29.65 -10.21 47.36
C ARG A 346 30.68 -9.99 46.22
N THR A 347 30.81 -8.82 45.58
CA THR A 347 30.72 -7.41 46.02
C THR A 347 30.38 -6.42 44.88
N ASP A 348 29.51 -5.45 45.14
CA ASP A 348 29.49 -4.08 44.55
C ASP A 348 30.47 -3.15 45.33
N PRO A 349 30.68 -1.84 45.03
CA PRO A 349 30.25 -1.01 43.88
C PRO A 349 31.38 -0.09 43.32
N VAL A 350 31.13 0.58 42.18
CA VAL A 350 31.73 1.90 41.88
C VAL A 350 30.63 2.91 41.55
N ARG A 351 30.56 3.95 42.39
CA ARG A 351 29.89 5.22 42.17
C ARG A 351 30.74 6.10 41.26
N ALA A 352 30.10 6.92 40.42
CA ALA A 352 30.23 8.38 40.46
C ALA A 352 29.43 9.07 39.33
N HIS A 353 28.58 10.02 39.74
CA HIS A 353 28.28 11.36 39.18
C HIS A 353 27.97 11.51 37.68
N GLY A 354 26.97 12.27 37.22
CA GLY A 354 26.06 13.24 37.84
C GLY A 354 25.43 14.13 36.75
N GLY A 355 24.39 14.91 37.12
CA GLY A 355 23.84 16.03 36.33
C GLY A 355 22.60 15.67 35.50
N SER A 356 21.38 15.74 36.05
CA SER A 356 20.54 16.94 36.24
C SER A 356 20.25 17.72 34.94
N GLY A 357 19.00 17.66 34.48
CA GLY A 357 18.49 18.45 33.37
C GLY A 357 16.98 18.31 33.21
N ALA A 358 16.23 18.72 34.23
CA ALA A 358 14.78 18.82 34.16
C ALA A 358 14.37 20.18 33.56
N ARG A 359 13.39 20.18 32.65
CA ARG A 359 12.16 21.02 32.61
C ARG A 359 11.74 21.37 31.18
N GLY A 360 10.45 21.15 30.91
CA GLY A 360 9.79 21.62 29.70
C GLY A 360 8.37 21.06 29.53
N LYS A 361 7.54 21.08 30.58
CA LYS A 361 6.10 20.81 30.46
C LYS A 361 5.44 22.01 29.78
N VAL A 362 4.89 21.82 28.58
CA VAL A 362 3.91 22.74 28.01
C VAL A 362 2.53 22.15 28.26
N LEU A 363 1.83 22.70 29.25
CA LEU A 363 0.38 22.61 29.38
C LEU A 363 -0.24 23.46 28.27
N CYS A 364 -1.08 22.88 27.43
CA CYS A 364 -2.10 23.64 26.72
C CYS A 364 -3.47 23.20 27.23
N ARG A 365 -4.19 24.20 27.75
CA ARG A 365 -5.40 24.11 28.55
C ARG A 365 -6.62 24.09 27.63
N GLU A 366 -7.63 23.32 28.03
CA GLU A 366 -8.97 23.28 27.49
C GLU A 366 -9.60 24.66 27.24
N ARG A 367 -10.39 24.77 26.16
CA ARG A 367 -11.61 25.57 26.15
C ARG A 367 -12.79 24.68 25.75
N ARG A 368 -13.71 24.51 26.70
CA ARG A 368 -15.10 24.08 26.49
C ARG A 368 -15.96 25.28 26.11
N GLY A 369 -17.05 25.01 25.39
CA GLY A 369 -18.23 25.87 25.24
C GLY A 369 -18.62 26.04 23.77
N GLY A 370 -19.82 25.69 23.30
CA GLY A 370 -21.03 25.27 24.00
C GLY A 370 -22.09 24.75 23.02
N LEU A 371 -23.14 24.19 23.62
CA LEU A 371 -24.36 23.65 23.03
C LEU A 371 -25.17 24.69 22.22
N ALA A 372 -25.88 24.23 21.18
CA ALA A 372 -27.31 24.49 20.98
C ALA A 372 -27.98 23.60 19.91
N LYS A 373 -28.92 22.76 20.37
CA LYS A 373 -30.31 22.52 19.90
C LYS A 373 -30.61 22.45 18.38
N GLY A 374 -31.13 21.30 17.94
CA GLY A 374 -32.06 21.18 16.78
C GLY A 374 -33.46 21.75 17.09
N PRO A 375 -34.57 21.34 16.45
CA PRO A 375 -34.74 20.42 15.29
C PRO A 375 -35.63 21.03 14.17
N ARG A 376 -35.71 20.41 12.98
CA ARG A 376 -36.92 20.53 12.13
C ARG A 376 -37.25 19.22 11.41
N LYS A 377 -38.42 18.68 11.77
CA LYS A 377 -39.25 17.77 10.98
C LYS A 377 -39.93 18.54 9.85
N ALA A 378 -40.06 17.93 8.68
CA ALA A 378 -41.07 18.20 7.66
C ALA A 378 -41.21 16.89 6.87
N SER A 379 -42.25 16.07 7.10
CA SER A 379 -43.63 16.16 6.61
C SER A 379 -43.85 15.23 5.41
N ARG A 380 -44.71 14.23 5.67
CA ARG A 380 -45.38 13.34 4.73
C ARG A 380 -45.94 14.09 3.50
N GLY A 381 -45.74 13.53 2.31
CA GLY A 381 -46.54 13.82 1.11
C GLY A 381 -47.09 12.50 0.56
N LYS A 382 -48.42 12.40 0.47
CA LYS A 382 -49.19 11.29 -0.10
C LYS A 382 -49.20 11.37 -1.63
N ALA A 383 -49.39 10.20 -2.25
CA ALA A 383 -49.71 9.97 -3.66
C ALA A 383 -51.03 10.64 -4.13
N PRO A 384 -51.19 10.74 -5.47
CA PRO A 384 -52.30 10.06 -6.16
C PRO A 384 -51.77 9.24 -7.37
N LEU A 385 -52.17 7.98 -7.53
CA LEU A 385 -53.34 7.47 -8.29
C LEU A 385 -53.32 7.71 -9.81
N SER A 386 -53.50 6.58 -10.52
CA SER A 386 -54.13 6.37 -11.84
C SER A 386 -53.35 6.68 -13.11
N GLY A 387 -53.36 5.68 -14.01
CA GLY A 387 -52.99 5.84 -15.42
C GLY A 387 -52.60 4.52 -16.09
N ALA A 388 -53.57 3.62 -16.25
CA ALA A 388 -53.47 2.51 -17.21
C ALA A 388 -53.71 3.05 -18.63
N GLY A 389 -53.01 2.52 -19.63
CA GLY A 389 -53.26 2.80 -21.04
C GLY A 389 -52.14 2.27 -21.94
N ASP A 390 -52.41 1.11 -22.53
CA ASP A 390 -51.82 0.42 -23.70
C ASP A 390 -50.31 0.04 -23.73
#